data_AF-A0A8J7QPU0-F1
#
_entry.id   AF-A0A8J7QPU0-F1
#
_cell.length_a   1.000
_cell.length_b   1.000
_cell.length_c   1.000
_cell.angle_alpha   90.00
_cell.angle_beta   90.00
_cell.angle_gamma   90.00
#
_symmetry.space_group_name_H-M   'P 1'
#
loop_
_entity.id
_entity.type
_entity.pdbx_description
1 polymer ?
#
loop_
_entity_poly.entity_id
_entity_poly.type
_entity_poly.pdbx_seq_one_letter_code
_entity_poly.pdbx_strand_id
1 'polypeptide(L)'
;MMRLGCCLSLFCLLTPGFAGEGTAATFTHTYPVPHLATGWQNYLTVDNVGADRATFQVTWYNGAGVCVLEREVTLGGFESLRLDPAASADSAESGRITTDHAELQFRVAYIETTQQGTAEFALTEQTGSVLQFNFGVYPGDVVPLTWKGLALMNTGTATAAVRLYALDETGSVLAEAVRELAPNQRLRDIIENLFPGLTYSQVARVTAVADQPLAGINISGNAFRQLLFGAARQGGVAPVTQTGRPQSLPDFASLQLYDGDSPLNQAIAADAPVDPHSAALIAGMQNAGALVVQVGQYSAPVFFAEPDTPRVTVNLACGVPWELGVTAMDNVPMPAWAEAAEDVDGAANPPVACGEDADQDNHLVVLDPVNRCEYTFWQARRENGVWTASYGAAISMDSDGIFPNGMSSRGSGFSFLGGLIWPDELRTGRIQHALVFSYPFVSAGGPVAPATDSDGVSDAAFAIPEGARLQLDPDLDLAALDLTPYERTIARALQEYGMFLVDQGGASGIGLYAVDPVSAARNPYEGLWPNEDYVALPNIPLSAFRVLALGEQDASFRERLRLPDNACVTYR
;
A
#
# COMPACT_ATOMS: atom_id res chain seq x y z
N MET A 1 -60.98 -2.70 -33.48
CA MET A 1 -61.20 -3.35 -32.18
C MET A 1 -59.89 -3.29 -31.41
N MET A 2 -59.84 -2.48 -30.35
CA MET A 2 -58.72 -2.34 -29.42
C MET A 2 -58.39 -3.68 -28.76
N ARG A 3 -57.10 -4.01 -28.68
CA ARG A 3 -56.55 -4.78 -27.55
C ARG A 3 -55.34 -4.04 -27.02
N LEU A 4 -55.53 -3.42 -25.86
CA LEU A 4 -54.48 -2.92 -24.98
C LEU A 4 -53.62 -4.09 -24.52
N GLY A 5 -52.30 -3.98 -24.67
CA GLY A 5 -51.31 -4.76 -23.92
C GLY A 5 -50.39 -3.78 -23.21
N CYS A 6 -50.58 -3.62 -21.90
CA CYS A 6 -49.71 -2.83 -21.03
C CYS A 6 -48.28 -3.37 -21.06
N CYS A 7 -47.33 -2.59 -21.57
CA CYS A 7 -45.94 -2.70 -21.17
C CYS A 7 -45.79 -1.95 -19.84
N LEU A 8 -45.71 -2.70 -18.73
CA LEU A 8 -45.27 -2.14 -17.46
C LEU A 8 -43.77 -1.84 -17.60
N SER A 9 -43.42 -0.56 -17.66
CA SER A 9 -42.06 -0.08 -17.39
C SER A 9 -41.77 -0.31 -15.91
N LEU A 10 -40.98 -1.33 -15.58
CA LEU A 10 -40.58 -1.60 -14.21
C LEU A 10 -39.47 -0.61 -13.83
N PHE A 11 -39.83 0.43 -13.07
CA PHE A 11 -38.87 1.33 -12.43
C PHE A 11 -38.22 0.60 -11.25
N CYS A 12 -36.88 0.63 -11.17
CA CYS A 12 -36.12 0.06 -10.06
C CYS A 12 -36.50 0.69 -8.72
N LEU A 13 -37.17 -0.08 -7.87
CA LEU A 13 -37.31 0.17 -6.44
C LEU A 13 -36.66 -1.00 -5.70
N LEU A 14 -35.52 -0.73 -5.07
CA LEU A 14 -35.01 -1.56 -3.98
C LEU A 14 -35.76 -1.15 -2.70
N THR A 15 -36.69 -1.98 -2.24
CA THR A 15 -37.12 -2.03 -0.84
C THR A 15 -37.05 -3.47 -0.35
N PRO A 16 -36.50 -3.75 0.83
CA PRO A 16 -36.43 -5.11 1.36
C PRO A 16 -37.80 -5.48 1.97
N GLY A 17 -38.29 -6.65 1.59
CA GLY A 17 -39.43 -7.29 2.22
C GLY A 17 -40.58 -7.55 1.27
N PHE A 18 -40.69 -8.77 0.78
CA PHE A 18 -41.86 -9.64 0.95
C PHE A 18 -41.50 -11.03 0.43
N ALA A 19 -41.55 -12.02 1.33
CA ALA A 19 -41.43 -13.42 0.97
C ALA A 19 -42.63 -13.84 0.11
N GLY A 20 -42.36 -14.30 -1.10
CA GLY A 20 -43.29 -14.99 -1.97
C GLY A 20 -42.52 -16.08 -2.72
N GLU A 21 -42.92 -17.33 -2.51
CA GLU A 21 -42.35 -18.53 -3.12
C GLU A 21 -42.50 -18.48 -4.66
N GLY A 22 -41.50 -17.94 -5.33
CA GLY A 22 -41.14 -18.26 -6.70
C GLY A 22 -39.64 -18.52 -6.67
N THR A 23 -39.20 -19.69 -7.14
CA THR A 23 -37.78 -19.98 -7.35
C THR A 23 -37.20 -18.86 -8.20
N ALA A 24 -36.45 -17.94 -7.59
CA ALA A 24 -35.69 -16.94 -8.32
C ALA A 24 -34.78 -17.71 -9.26
N ALA A 25 -34.90 -17.46 -10.57
CA ALA A 25 -34.01 -18.05 -11.55
C ALA A 25 -32.58 -17.66 -11.14
N THR A 26 -31.80 -18.63 -10.67
CA THR A 26 -30.38 -18.44 -10.41
C THR A 26 -29.67 -18.39 -11.75
N PHE A 27 -29.49 -17.19 -12.29
CA PHE A 27 -28.61 -16.99 -13.44
C PHE A 27 -27.19 -17.42 -13.07
N THR A 28 -26.60 -18.30 -13.86
CA THR A 28 -25.26 -18.87 -13.60
C THR A 28 -24.14 -18.15 -14.34
N HIS A 29 -24.47 -17.33 -15.34
CA HIS A 29 -23.52 -16.60 -16.18
C HIS A 29 -23.74 -15.10 -16.11
N THR A 30 -22.66 -14.33 -16.06
CA THR A 30 -22.69 -12.87 -15.99
C THR A 30 -21.68 -12.23 -16.96
N TYR A 31 -22.19 -11.44 -17.90
CA TYR A 31 -21.39 -10.74 -18.91
C TYR A 31 -21.42 -9.22 -18.66
N PRO A 32 -20.33 -8.61 -18.18
CA PRO A 32 -20.24 -7.16 -18.05
C PRO A 32 -20.17 -6.47 -19.41
N VAL A 33 -20.82 -5.30 -19.51
CA VAL A 33 -20.70 -4.37 -20.63
C VAL A 33 -20.00 -3.11 -20.11
N PRO A 34 -18.66 -3.05 -20.16
CA PRO A 34 -17.91 -2.00 -19.47
C PRO A 34 -18.03 -0.63 -20.14
N HIS A 35 -18.50 -0.57 -21.39
CA HIS A 35 -18.57 0.68 -22.14
C HIS A 35 -19.71 0.69 -23.16
N LEU A 36 -20.46 1.78 -23.18
CA LEU A 36 -21.25 2.27 -24.31
C LEU A 36 -20.72 3.65 -24.70
N ALA A 37 -20.43 3.82 -25.99
CA ALA A 37 -19.74 4.98 -26.52
C ALA A 37 -20.71 6.15 -26.76
N THR A 38 -20.35 7.32 -26.23
CA THR A 38 -21.06 8.57 -26.50
C THR A 38 -20.73 9.08 -27.90
N GLY A 39 -21.74 9.49 -28.66
CA GLY A 39 -21.57 10.00 -30.03
C GLY A 39 -21.37 8.91 -31.09
N TRP A 40 -21.51 7.63 -30.72
CA TRP A 40 -21.52 6.48 -31.61
C TRP A 40 -22.84 5.73 -31.42
N GLN A 41 -23.31 5.02 -32.45
CA GLN A 41 -24.39 4.07 -32.28
C GLN A 41 -23.86 2.80 -31.62
N ASN A 42 -24.58 2.32 -30.61
CA ASN A 42 -24.22 1.12 -29.85
C ASN A 42 -25.25 0.03 -30.13
N TYR A 43 -24.80 -1.20 -30.35
CA TYR A 43 -25.69 -2.34 -30.51
C TYR A 43 -25.21 -3.53 -29.70
N LEU A 44 -26.08 -4.10 -28.87
CA LEU A 44 -25.89 -5.43 -28.29
C LEU A 44 -26.47 -6.45 -29.27
N THR A 45 -25.61 -7.26 -29.88
CA THR A 45 -26.00 -8.41 -30.70
C THR A 45 -25.96 -9.67 -29.83
N VAL A 46 -27.02 -10.46 -29.89
CA VAL A 46 -27.18 -11.70 -29.14
C VAL A 46 -27.51 -12.81 -30.11
N ASP A 47 -26.76 -13.90 -30.08
CA ASP A 47 -27.08 -15.12 -30.82
C ASP A 47 -27.34 -16.27 -29.87
N ASN A 48 -28.43 -16.98 -30.10
CA ASN A 48 -28.66 -18.27 -29.48
C ASN A 48 -28.14 -19.37 -30.40
N VAL A 49 -27.01 -19.99 -30.07
CA VAL A 49 -26.46 -21.09 -30.89
C VAL A 49 -27.04 -22.46 -30.51
N GLY A 50 -27.91 -22.51 -29.51
CA GLY A 50 -28.65 -23.70 -29.10
C GLY A 50 -29.95 -23.89 -29.88
N ALA A 51 -30.47 -25.11 -29.86
CA ALA A 51 -31.73 -25.46 -30.53
C ALA A 51 -32.99 -25.04 -29.75
N ASP A 52 -32.84 -24.79 -28.46
CA ASP A 52 -33.94 -24.47 -27.55
C ASP A 52 -34.07 -22.96 -27.32
N ARG A 53 -35.24 -22.55 -26.81
CA ARG A 53 -35.52 -21.16 -26.45
C ARG A 53 -34.66 -20.76 -25.23
N ALA A 54 -34.00 -19.61 -25.30
CA ALA A 54 -33.08 -19.13 -24.26
C ALA A 54 -33.44 -17.73 -23.77
N THR A 55 -33.31 -17.50 -22.45
CA THR A 55 -33.67 -16.24 -21.79
C THR A 55 -32.45 -15.59 -21.15
N PHE A 56 -32.36 -14.26 -21.23
CA PHE A 56 -31.37 -13.48 -20.51
C PHE A 56 -31.97 -12.19 -19.99
N GLN A 57 -31.38 -11.65 -18.94
CA GLN A 57 -31.68 -10.33 -18.41
C GLN A 57 -30.57 -9.37 -18.82
N VAL A 58 -30.94 -8.18 -19.27
CA VAL A 58 -30.02 -7.07 -19.52
C VAL A 58 -30.35 -5.92 -18.58
N THR A 59 -29.32 -5.44 -17.87
CA THR A 59 -29.38 -4.29 -16.97
C THR A 59 -28.42 -3.22 -17.48
N TRP A 60 -28.90 -2.00 -17.66
CA TRP A 60 -28.10 -0.86 -18.11
C TRP A 60 -27.92 0.14 -16.97
N TYR A 61 -26.74 0.76 -16.89
CA TYR A 61 -26.39 1.75 -15.87
C TYR A 61 -25.95 3.07 -16.50
N ASN A 62 -26.19 4.19 -15.80
CA ASN A 62 -25.62 5.49 -16.16
C ASN A 62 -24.19 5.67 -15.65
N GLY A 63 -23.57 6.83 -15.93
CA GLY A 63 -22.20 7.15 -15.50
C GLY A 63 -21.96 7.16 -13.98
N ALA A 64 -23.00 7.13 -13.15
CA ALA A 64 -22.90 7.00 -11.69
C ALA A 64 -23.10 5.56 -11.19
N GLY A 65 -23.24 4.58 -12.09
CA GLY A 65 -23.52 3.18 -11.74
C GLY A 65 -24.98 2.91 -11.34
N VAL A 66 -25.89 3.87 -11.55
CA VAL A 66 -27.31 3.71 -11.23
C VAL A 66 -28.03 3.01 -12.37
N CYS A 67 -28.83 1.99 -12.05
CA CYS A 67 -29.64 1.26 -13.03
C CYS A 67 -30.67 2.19 -13.70
N VAL A 68 -30.70 2.16 -15.04
CA VAL A 68 -31.61 2.97 -15.87
C VAL A 68 -32.61 2.12 -16.65
N LEU A 69 -32.29 0.86 -16.89
CA LEU A 69 -33.20 -0.11 -17.49
C LEU A 69 -32.80 -1.51 -17.04
N GLU A 70 -33.79 -2.32 -16.71
CA GLU A 70 -33.64 -3.75 -16.54
C GLU A 70 -34.73 -4.46 -17.34
N ARG A 71 -34.34 -5.43 -18.17
CA ARG A 71 -35.26 -6.10 -19.08
C ARG A 71 -34.88 -7.56 -19.28
N GLU A 72 -35.87 -8.43 -19.14
CA GLU A 72 -35.77 -9.81 -19.59
C GLU A 72 -36.10 -9.92 -21.08
N VAL A 73 -35.32 -10.72 -21.79
CA VAL A 73 -35.43 -10.95 -23.23
C VAL A 73 -35.33 -12.45 -23.50
N THR A 74 -36.18 -12.93 -24.40
CA THR A 74 -36.15 -14.33 -24.84
C THR A 74 -35.94 -14.43 -26.34
N LEU A 75 -35.06 -15.34 -26.76
CA LEU A 75 -34.84 -15.73 -28.15
C LEU A 75 -35.25 -17.18 -28.37
N GLY A 76 -35.78 -17.49 -29.56
CA GLY A 76 -35.91 -18.85 -30.04
C GLY A 76 -34.54 -19.51 -30.28
N GLY A 77 -34.54 -20.83 -30.50
CA GLY A 77 -33.34 -21.57 -30.89
C GLY A 77 -32.80 -21.11 -32.23
N PHE A 78 -31.47 -21.00 -32.35
CA PHE A 78 -30.76 -20.50 -33.54
C PHE A 78 -31.14 -19.08 -33.98
N GLU A 79 -31.82 -18.30 -33.13
CA GLU A 79 -32.21 -16.92 -33.42
C GLU A 79 -31.10 -15.93 -33.06
N SER A 80 -31.05 -14.82 -33.80
CA SER A 80 -30.20 -13.67 -33.51
C SER A 80 -31.06 -12.43 -33.24
N LEU A 81 -30.69 -11.65 -32.23
CA LEU A 81 -31.35 -10.39 -31.87
C LEU A 81 -30.32 -9.25 -31.82
N ARG A 82 -30.74 -8.06 -32.24
CA ARG A 82 -29.97 -6.83 -32.04
C ARG A 82 -30.78 -5.85 -31.20
N LEU A 83 -30.18 -5.38 -30.11
CA LEU A 83 -30.75 -4.41 -29.20
C LEU A 83 -29.96 -3.09 -29.30
N ASP A 84 -30.67 -1.99 -29.45
CA ASP A 84 -30.10 -0.63 -29.34
C ASP A 84 -30.32 -0.13 -27.90
N PRO A 85 -29.26 0.01 -27.09
CA PRO A 85 -29.37 0.51 -25.73
C PRO A 85 -29.94 1.93 -25.68
N ALA A 86 -29.59 2.81 -26.63
CA ALA A 86 -30.08 4.18 -26.63
C ALA A 86 -31.58 4.24 -26.89
N ALA A 87 -32.10 3.42 -27.81
CA ALA A 87 -33.54 3.34 -28.07
C ALA A 87 -34.39 2.88 -26.87
N SER A 88 -33.75 2.32 -25.83
CA SER A 88 -34.42 1.76 -24.66
C SER A 88 -34.01 2.40 -23.33
N ALA A 89 -32.85 3.08 -23.29
CA ALA A 89 -32.26 3.71 -22.12
C ALA A 89 -31.26 4.81 -22.54
N ASP A 90 -31.77 6.02 -22.83
CA ASP A 90 -31.00 7.15 -23.39
C ASP A 90 -29.75 7.55 -22.57
N SER A 91 -29.69 7.24 -21.27
CA SER A 91 -28.56 7.56 -20.39
C SER A 91 -27.66 6.35 -20.07
N ALA A 92 -27.79 5.24 -20.80
CA ALA A 92 -26.98 4.06 -20.58
C ALA A 92 -25.51 4.28 -21.01
N GLU A 93 -24.58 3.99 -20.11
CA GLU A 93 -23.13 4.12 -20.30
C GLU A 93 -22.37 2.81 -20.08
N SER A 94 -22.93 1.89 -19.32
CA SER A 94 -22.43 0.53 -19.07
C SER A 94 -23.61 -0.41 -18.84
N GLY A 95 -23.34 -1.71 -18.68
CA GLY A 95 -24.39 -2.69 -18.45
C GLY A 95 -23.89 -4.01 -17.92
N ARG A 96 -24.83 -4.91 -17.67
CA ARG A 96 -24.60 -6.29 -17.27
C ARG A 96 -25.67 -7.16 -17.90
N ILE A 97 -25.26 -8.34 -18.36
CA ILE A 97 -26.17 -9.36 -18.87
C ILE A 97 -26.05 -10.59 -17.97
N THR A 98 -27.17 -11.15 -17.55
CA THR A 98 -27.22 -12.36 -16.75
C THR A 98 -28.11 -13.42 -17.40
N THR A 99 -27.67 -14.66 -17.38
CA THR A 99 -28.39 -15.79 -17.98
C THR A 99 -27.96 -17.11 -17.35
N ASP A 100 -28.79 -18.14 -17.43
CA ASP A 100 -28.48 -19.54 -17.14
C ASP A 100 -28.21 -20.37 -18.41
N HIS A 101 -28.19 -19.71 -19.58
CA HIS A 101 -28.02 -20.32 -20.90
C HIS A 101 -26.61 -20.06 -21.45
N ALA A 102 -25.72 -21.06 -21.33
CA ALA A 102 -24.34 -20.99 -21.81
C ALA A 102 -24.22 -20.93 -23.36
N GLU A 103 -25.29 -21.27 -24.08
CA GLU A 103 -25.37 -21.20 -25.54
C GLU A 103 -25.58 -19.77 -26.08
N LEU A 104 -25.90 -18.81 -25.23
CA LEU A 104 -26.06 -17.42 -25.65
C LEU A 104 -24.69 -16.76 -25.84
N GLN A 105 -24.48 -16.18 -27.02
CA GLN A 105 -23.29 -15.41 -27.35
C GLN A 105 -23.64 -13.93 -27.44
N PHE A 106 -22.87 -13.08 -26.75
CA PHE A 106 -23.11 -11.66 -26.70
C PHE A 106 -21.96 -10.89 -27.35
N ARG A 107 -22.29 -9.90 -28.19
CA ARG A 107 -21.32 -8.98 -28.79
C ARG A 107 -21.83 -7.55 -28.71
N VAL A 108 -20.94 -6.61 -28.45
CA VAL A 108 -21.27 -5.18 -28.53
C VAL A 108 -20.58 -4.58 -29.73
N ALA A 109 -21.34 -3.84 -30.53
CA ALA A 109 -20.88 -3.14 -31.71
C ALA A 109 -21.01 -1.63 -31.55
N TYR A 110 -19.99 -0.90 -32.02
CA TYR A 110 -19.95 0.55 -32.13
C TYR A 110 -19.91 0.93 -33.61
N ILE A 111 -20.83 1.79 -34.04
CA ILE A 111 -20.91 2.27 -35.42
C ILE A 111 -20.82 3.80 -35.43
N GLU A 112 -19.82 4.32 -36.12
CA GLU A 112 -19.71 5.75 -36.43
C GLU A 112 -20.38 6.02 -37.77
N THR A 113 -21.43 6.83 -37.73
CA THR A 113 -22.33 7.03 -38.86
C THR A 113 -21.78 7.98 -39.93
N THR A 114 -20.64 8.64 -39.70
CA THR A 114 -20.08 9.70 -40.55
C THR A 114 -18.94 9.20 -41.46
N GLN A 115 -18.07 8.34 -40.95
CA GLN A 115 -16.88 7.78 -41.58
C GLN A 115 -16.95 6.26 -41.72
N GLN A 116 -18.08 5.64 -41.35
CA GLN A 116 -18.36 4.20 -41.47
C GLN A 116 -17.41 3.29 -40.67
N GLY A 117 -16.77 3.82 -39.62
CA GLY A 117 -16.00 3.03 -38.68
C GLY A 117 -16.93 2.08 -37.91
N THR A 118 -16.63 0.78 -37.95
CA THR A 118 -17.36 -0.24 -37.18
C THR A 118 -16.38 -1.02 -36.34
N ALA A 119 -16.72 -1.25 -35.08
CA ALA A 119 -16.02 -2.18 -34.22
C ALA A 119 -17.01 -3.06 -33.48
N GLU A 120 -16.74 -4.36 -33.44
CA GLU A 120 -17.55 -5.33 -32.72
C GLU A 120 -16.62 -6.18 -31.85
N PHE A 121 -17.04 -6.48 -30.62
CA PHE A 121 -16.29 -7.33 -29.71
C PHE A 121 -17.23 -8.27 -28.97
N ALA A 122 -16.75 -9.49 -28.74
CA ALA A 122 -17.45 -10.45 -27.90
C ALA A 122 -17.35 -10.05 -26.43
N LEU A 123 -18.48 -10.13 -25.74
CA LEU A 123 -18.50 -10.07 -24.28
C LEU A 123 -18.07 -11.42 -23.73
N THR A 124 -17.34 -11.37 -22.63
CA THR A 124 -16.93 -12.56 -21.87
C THR A 124 -17.36 -12.35 -20.43
N GLU A 125 -17.36 -13.43 -19.65
CA GLU A 125 -17.60 -13.34 -18.20
C GLU A 125 -16.35 -12.88 -17.43
N GLN A 126 -15.29 -12.47 -18.13
CA GLN A 126 -14.02 -12.14 -17.49
C GLN A 126 -14.15 -10.89 -16.62
N THR A 127 -13.92 -11.10 -15.33
CA THR A 127 -13.77 -10.06 -14.32
C THR A 127 -12.55 -10.38 -13.46
N GLY A 128 -11.99 -9.39 -12.78
CA GLY A 128 -10.86 -9.63 -11.87
C GLY A 128 -10.45 -8.38 -11.10
N SER A 129 -9.80 -8.60 -9.94
CA SER A 129 -9.16 -7.55 -9.15
C SER A 129 -7.91 -6.98 -9.83
N VAL A 130 -7.36 -7.68 -10.83
CA VAL A 130 -6.24 -7.22 -11.65
C VAL A 130 -6.59 -7.36 -13.13
N LEU A 131 -6.58 -6.24 -13.85
CA LEU A 131 -6.83 -6.19 -15.29
C LEU A 131 -5.66 -5.58 -16.03
N GLN A 132 -5.25 -6.21 -17.12
CA GLN A 132 -4.25 -5.66 -18.03
C GLN A 132 -4.90 -5.17 -19.33
N PHE A 133 -4.63 -3.91 -19.66
CA PHE A 133 -5.05 -3.21 -20.86
C PHE A 133 -3.87 -3.14 -21.81
N ASN A 134 -3.86 -3.99 -22.84
CA ASN A 134 -2.78 -4.08 -23.82
C ASN A 134 -3.18 -3.34 -25.11
N PHE A 135 -2.54 -2.20 -25.36
CA PHE A 135 -2.93 -1.33 -26.49
C PHE A 135 -2.39 -1.88 -27.82
N GLY A 136 -3.30 -2.19 -28.74
CA GLY A 136 -2.92 -2.58 -30.10
C GLY A 136 -2.26 -1.43 -30.85
N VAL A 137 -1.32 -1.76 -31.72
CA VAL A 137 -0.65 -0.85 -32.66
C VAL A 137 -0.93 -1.29 -34.10
N TYR A 138 -1.06 -0.34 -35.03
CA TYR A 138 -1.13 -0.66 -36.45
C TYR A 138 0.26 -1.03 -36.97
N PRO A 139 0.43 -2.13 -37.72
CA PRO A 139 1.73 -2.47 -38.30
C PRO A 139 2.10 -1.50 -39.43
N GLY A 140 3.29 -0.88 -39.31
CA GLY A 140 3.91 -0.01 -40.31
C GLY A 140 3.52 1.47 -40.24
N ASP A 141 4.38 2.34 -40.78
CA ASP A 141 4.26 3.81 -40.78
C ASP A 141 3.05 4.39 -41.56
N VAL A 142 2.11 3.53 -42.00
CA VAL A 142 1.06 3.89 -42.96
C VAL A 142 -0.10 4.63 -42.28
N VAL A 143 -0.44 4.29 -41.03
CA VAL A 143 -1.47 5.02 -40.27
C VAL A 143 -1.09 5.13 -38.79
N PRO A 144 -0.52 6.27 -38.34
CA PRO A 144 -0.12 6.44 -36.96
C PRO A 144 -1.34 6.49 -36.03
N LEU A 145 -1.22 5.86 -34.87
CA LEU A 145 -2.13 6.13 -33.75
C LEU A 145 -2.04 7.60 -33.37
N THR A 146 -3.15 8.17 -32.94
CA THR A 146 -3.21 9.53 -32.39
C THR A 146 -3.69 9.58 -30.96
N TRP A 147 -4.22 8.47 -30.42
CA TRP A 147 -4.62 8.36 -29.02
C TRP A 147 -4.75 6.89 -28.58
N LYS A 148 -4.66 6.67 -27.26
CA LYS A 148 -5.02 5.43 -26.57
C LYS A 148 -5.95 5.77 -25.41
N GLY A 149 -6.90 4.91 -25.13
CA GLY A 149 -7.83 5.08 -24.02
C GLY A 149 -8.39 3.75 -23.53
N LEU A 150 -8.93 3.75 -22.33
CA LEU A 150 -9.52 2.58 -21.72
C LEU A 150 -10.88 2.91 -21.10
N ALA A 151 -11.69 1.88 -20.93
CA ALA A 151 -12.88 1.91 -20.11
C ALA A 151 -12.85 0.73 -19.14
N LEU A 152 -13.18 0.99 -17.88
CA LEU A 152 -13.33 -0.02 -16.85
C LEU A 152 -14.63 0.18 -16.08
N MET A 153 -15.19 -0.91 -15.57
CA MET A 153 -16.41 -0.95 -14.78
C MET A 153 -16.15 -1.71 -13.50
N ASN A 154 -16.58 -1.17 -12.37
CA ASN A 154 -16.64 -1.90 -11.12
C ASN A 154 -17.81 -2.90 -11.17
N THR A 155 -17.50 -4.19 -11.19
CA THR A 155 -18.50 -5.28 -11.22
C THR A 155 -18.80 -5.83 -9.83
N GLY A 156 -18.09 -5.35 -8.80
CA GLY A 156 -18.28 -5.69 -7.40
C GLY A 156 -19.52 -5.04 -6.78
N THR A 157 -19.70 -5.33 -5.50
CA THR A 157 -20.87 -4.89 -4.71
C THR A 157 -20.56 -3.71 -3.79
N ALA A 158 -19.28 -3.36 -3.62
CA ALA A 158 -18.83 -2.19 -2.86
C ALA A 158 -18.10 -1.18 -3.78
N THR A 159 -17.86 0.03 -3.28
CA THR A 159 -16.99 1.00 -3.94
C THR A 159 -15.58 0.41 -4.07
N ALA A 160 -14.99 0.48 -5.25
CA ALA A 160 -13.67 -0.03 -5.54
C ALA A 160 -12.62 1.07 -5.47
N ALA A 161 -11.52 0.83 -4.76
CA ALA A 161 -10.31 1.63 -4.84
C ALA A 161 -9.44 1.10 -5.99
N VAL A 162 -9.49 1.77 -7.15
CA VAL A 162 -8.79 1.34 -8.36
C VAL A 162 -7.48 2.10 -8.52
N ARG A 163 -6.37 1.38 -8.50
CA ARG A 163 -5.04 1.88 -8.82
C ARG A 163 -4.65 1.49 -10.24
N LEU A 164 -4.32 2.47 -11.06
CA LEU A 164 -3.91 2.30 -12.45
C LEU A 164 -2.40 2.57 -12.56
N TYR A 165 -1.68 1.66 -13.20
CA TYR A 165 -0.26 1.81 -13.52
C TYR A 165 -0.11 1.93 -15.04
N ALA A 166 0.46 3.04 -15.52
CA ALA A 166 0.91 3.15 -16.90
C ALA A 166 2.29 2.50 -17.04
N LEU A 167 2.47 1.59 -17.98
CA LEU A 167 3.75 0.92 -18.20
C LEU A 167 4.26 1.09 -19.64
N ASP A 168 5.58 1.19 -19.79
CA ASP A 168 6.24 1.20 -21.10
C ASP A 168 6.36 -0.22 -21.70
N GLU A 169 7.03 -0.32 -22.86
CA GLU A 169 7.23 -1.58 -23.58
C GLU A 169 8.09 -2.59 -22.80
N THR A 170 8.98 -2.10 -21.93
CA THR A 170 9.85 -2.94 -21.09
C THR A 170 9.11 -3.46 -19.86
N GLY A 171 7.99 -2.82 -19.53
CA GLY A 171 7.20 -3.10 -18.35
C GLY A 171 7.52 -2.23 -17.15
N SER A 172 8.29 -1.16 -17.32
CA SER A 172 8.56 -0.19 -16.26
C SER A 172 7.34 0.69 -16.02
N VAL A 173 7.06 1.01 -14.75
CA VAL A 173 5.97 1.93 -14.39
C VAL A 173 6.40 3.36 -14.73
N LEU A 174 5.58 4.03 -15.55
CA LEU A 174 5.77 5.41 -15.97
C LEU A 174 5.02 6.41 -15.10
N ALA A 175 3.80 6.03 -14.69
CA ALA A 175 2.95 6.86 -13.83
C ALA A 175 1.88 5.99 -13.15
N GLU A 176 1.29 6.55 -12.11
CA GLU A 176 0.20 5.94 -11.37
C GLU A 176 -1.00 6.90 -11.28
N ALA A 177 -2.21 6.34 -11.19
CA ALA A 177 -3.43 7.09 -10.93
C ALA A 177 -4.39 6.27 -10.05
N VAL A 178 -4.92 6.88 -9.00
CA VAL A 178 -5.94 6.27 -8.13
C VAL A 178 -7.32 6.83 -8.45
N ARG A 179 -8.34 5.97 -8.49
CA ARG A 179 -9.74 6.32 -8.75
C ARG A 179 -10.66 5.50 -7.85
N GLU A 180 -11.72 6.13 -7.38
CA GLU A 180 -12.81 5.42 -6.70
C GLU A 180 -13.96 5.18 -7.68
N LEU A 181 -14.52 3.97 -7.66
CA LEU A 181 -15.66 3.60 -8.49
C LEU A 181 -16.74 2.94 -7.67
N ALA A 182 -17.91 3.57 -7.59
CA ALA A 182 -19.09 2.96 -7.01
C ALA A 182 -19.50 1.66 -7.76
N PRO A 183 -20.28 0.76 -7.15
CA PRO A 183 -20.78 -0.43 -7.83
C PRO A 183 -21.44 -0.11 -9.17
N ASN A 184 -21.10 -0.85 -10.21
CA ASN A 184 -21.55 -0.68 -11.60
C ASN A 184 -21.11 0.63 -12.27
N GLN A 185 -20.37 1.50 -11.58
CA GLN A 185 -19.83 2.72 -12.14
C GLN A 185 -18.71 2.40 -13.14
N ARG A 186 -18.63 3.22 -14.19
CA ARG A 186 -17.60 3.15 -15.22
C ARG A 186 -16.61 4.30 -15.09
N LEU A 187 -15.32 4.02 -15.21
CA LEU A 187 -14.30 4.99 -15.62
C LEU A 187 -14.02 4.83 -17.11
N ARG A 188 -13.93 5.93 -17.84
CA ARG A 188 -13.52 5.96 -19.24
C ARG A 188 -12.69 7.19 -19.51
N ASP A 189 -11.47 7.03 -19.98
CA ASP A 189 -10.68 8.17 -20.42
C ASP A 189 -9.50 7.79 -21.34
N ILE A 190 -8.84 8.79 -21.91
CA ILE A 190 -7.59 8.66 -22.67
C ILE A 190 -6.37 8.69 -21.75
N ILE A 191 -5.25 8.16 -22.24
CA ILE A 191 -3.99 8.06 -21.45
C ILE A 191 -3.57 9.41 -20.88
N GLU A 192 -3.60 10.47 -21.69
CA GLU A 192 -3.17 11.81 -21.29
C GLU A 192 -4.00 12.39 -20.13
N ASN A 193 -5.28 12.00 -20.03
CA ASN A 193 -6.16 12.44 -18.96
C ASN A 193 -6.06 11.54 -17.72
N LEU A 194 -5.82 10.24 -17.92
CA LEU A 194 -5.59 9.31 -16.82
C LEU A 194 -4.28 9.61 -16.10
N PHE A 195 -3.24 9.94 -16.87
CA PHE A 195 -1.87 10.17 -16.41
C PHE A 195 -1.34 11.50 -16.96
N PRO A 196 -1.65 12.63 -16.28
CA PRO A 196 -1.18 13.94 -16.70
C PRO A 196 0.35 13.98 -16.84
N GLY A 197 0.84 14.46 -17.99
CA GLY A 197 2.27 14.53 -18.29
C GLY A 197 2.81 13.34 -19.11
N LEU A 198 2.03 12.28 -19.29
CA LEU A 198 2.33 11.23 -20.27
C LEU A 198 1.64 11.49 -21.60
N THR A 199 2.22 10.96 -22.66
CA THR A 199 1.63 10.87 -24.00
C THR A 199 1.30 9.41 -24.33
N TYR A 200 0.28 9.17 -25.15
CA TYR A 200 -0.14 7.82 -25.53
C TYR A 200 1.00 6.97 -26.14
N SER A 201 1.99 7.59 -26.77
CA SER A 201 3.12 6.90 -27.38
C SER A 201 4.06 6.27 -26.35
N GLN A 202 4.15 6.85 -25.15
CA GLN A 202 5.00 6.33 -24.07
C GLN A 202 4.39 5.09 -23.40
N VAL A 203 3.06 4.99 -23.36
CA VAL A 203 2.35 3.95 -22.61
C VAL A 203 2.06 2.74 -23.50
N ALA A 204 2.75 1.63 -23.26
CA ALA A 204 2.51 0.38 -23.99
C ALA A 204 1.31 -0.39 -23.42
N ARG A 205 1.11 -0.35 -22.11
CA ARG A 205 0.06 -1.06 -21.39
C ARG A 205 -0.37 -0.32 -20.14
N VAL A 206 -1.58 -0.59 -19.66
CA VAL A 206 -2.04 -0.15 -18.33
C VAL A 206 -2.43 -1.37 -17.51
N THR A 207 -2.03 -1.42 -16.24
CA THR A 207 -2.51 -2.43 -15.27
C THR A 207 -3.42 -1.74 -14.27
N ALA A 208 -4.64 -2.24 -14.09
CA ALA A 208 -5.55 -1.81 -13.02
C ALA A 208 -5.54 -2.85 -11.90
N VAL A 209 -5.42 -2.40 -10.65
CA VAL A 209 -5.49 -3.20 -9.43
C VAL A 209 -6.60 -2.62 -8.55
N ALA A 210 -7.48 -3.47 -8.03
CA ALA A 210 -8.58 -3.06 -7.17
C ALA A 210 -8.95 -4.13 -6.16
N ASP A 211 -9.58 -3.70 -5.07
CA ASP A 211 -10.17 -4.52 -4.01
C ASP A 211 -11.54 -5.12 -4.38
N GLN A 212 -12.10 -4.73 -5.52
CA GLN A 212 -13.33 -5.27 -6.11
C GLN A 212 -13.07 -5.80 -7.53
N PRO A 213 -13.86 -6.78 -8.01
CA PRO A 213 -13.73 -7.29 -9.37
C PRO A 213 -14.09 -6.21 -10.40
N LEU A 214 -13.23 -6.04 -11.39
CA LEU A 214 -13.39 -5.11 -12.50
C LEU A 214 -13.62 -5.85 -13.82
N ALA A 215 -14.23 -5.17 -14.78
CA ALA A 215 -14.23 -5.54 -16.20
C ALA A 215 -13.78 -4.34 -17.04
N GLY A 216 -13.14 -4.56 -18.19
CA GLY A 216 -12.68 -3.44 -19.00
C GLY A 216 -12.34 -3.75 -20.44
N ILE A 217 -12.18 -2.68 -21.22
CA ILE A 217 -11.71 -2.70 -22.61
C ILE A 217 -10.68 -1.60 -22.84
N ASN A 218 -9.76 -1.83 -23.76
CA ASN A 218 -8.83 -0.81 -24.26
C ASN A 218 -9.12 -0.49 -25.72
N ILE A 219 -8.84 0.76 -26.10
CA ILE A 219 -9.11 1.30 -27.42
C ILE A 219 -7.90 2.12 -27.86
N SER A 220 -7.32 1.78 -29.00
CA SER A 220 -6.35 2.62 -29.70
C SER A 220 -7.02 3.20 -30.94
N GLY A 221 -6.81 4.49 -31.22
CA GLY A 221 -7.41 5.12 -32.38
C GLY A 221 -6.46 6.04 -33.13
N ASN A 222 -6.86 6.41 -34.35
CA ASN A 222 -6.15 7.34 -35.21
C ASN A 222 -7.03 8.53 -35.65
N ALA A 223 -6.45 9.45 -36.41
CA ALA A 223 -7.14 10.63 -36.94
C ALA A 223 -8.31 10.29 -37.89
N PHE A 224 -8.32 9.10 -38.47
CA PHE A 224 -9.35 8.59 -39.39
C PHE A 224 -10.45 7.80 -38.66
N ARG A 225 -10.50 7.86 -37.33
CA ARG A 225 -11.48 7.13 -36.48
C ARG A 225 -11.48 5.62 -36.70
N GLN A 226 -10.37 5.06 -37.19
CA GLN A 226 -10.17 3.61 -37.15
C GLN A 226 -9.74 3.25 -35.74
N LEU A 227 -10.34 2.19 -35.20
CA LEU A 227 -10.19 1.79 -33.81
C LEU A 227 -9.68 0.35 -33.72
N LEU A 228 -8.74 0.12 -32.81
CA LEU A 228 -8.32 -1.20 -32.37
C LEU A 228 -8.88 -1.42 -30.96
N PHE A 229 -9.75 -2.41 -30.82
CA PHE A 229 -10.33 -2.79 -29.54
C PHE A 229 -9.64 -4.04 -28.99
N GLY A 230 -9.38 -4.03 -27.69
CA GLY A 230 -8.96 -5.20 -26.94
C GLY A 230 -9.84 -5.34 -25.69
N ALA A 231 -10.24 -6.57 -25.37
CA ALA A 231 -10.73 -6.85 -24.02
C ALA A 231 -9.55 -6.73 -23.05
N ALA A 232 -9.77 -6.06 -21.92
CA ALA A 232 -8.83 -6.14 -20.82
C ALA A 232 -8.80 -7.60 -20.38
N ARG A 233 -7.60 -8.18 -20.34
CA ARG A 233 -7.48 -9.57 -19.92
C ARG A 233 -7.37 -9.57 -18.42
N GLN A 234 -8.09 -10.48 -17.77
CA GLN A 234 -7.74 -10.86 -16.41
C GLN A 234 -6.25 -11.18 -16.44
N GLY A 235 -5.47 -10.42 -15.69
CA GLY A 235 -4.09 -10.79 -15.46
C GLY A 235 -4.18 -12.13 -14.74
N GLY A 236 -3.84 -13.22 -15.43
CA GLY A 236 -3.21 -14.31 -14.70
C GLY A 236 -2.08 -13.63 -13.97
N VAL A 237 -2.02 -13.78 -12.66
CA VAL A 237 -0.81 -13.47 -11.92
C VAL A 237 0.23 -14.47 -12.45
N ALA A 238 0.80 -14.23 -13.64
CA ALA A 238 2.23 -14.06 -13.63
C ALA A 238 2.36 -12.86 -12.71
N PRO A 239 2.94 -13.03 -11.51
CA PRO A 239 3.26 -11.91 -10.66
C PRO A 239 3.73 -10.81 -11.60
N VAL A 240 3.37 -9.56 -11.33
CA VAL A 240 4.45 -8.60 -11.50
C VAL A 240 5.47 -9.10 -10.49
N THR A 241 6.27 -10.10 -10.86
CA THR A 241 7.46 -10.42 -10.13
C THR A 241 8.17 -9.12 -10.35
N GLN A 242 8.16 -8.25 -9.36
CA GLN A 242 9.23 -7.32 -9.18
C GLN A 242 10.47 -8.19 -9.32
N THR A 243 11.05 -8.21 -10.52
CA THR A 243 12.25 -9.00 -10.84
C THR A 243 13.48 -8.38 -10.17
N GLY A 244 13.25 -7.46 -9.24
CA GLY A 244 14.18 -6.62 -8.52
C GLY A 244 13.38 -5.64 -7.66
N ARG A 245 14.08 -5.01 -6.72
CA ARG A 245 13.52 -4.01 -5.80
C ARG A 245 12.83 -2.87 -6.54
N PRO A 246 11.86 -2.17 -5.92
CA PRO A 246 11.26 -0.99 -6.52
C PRO A 246 12.34 0.08 -6.80
N GLN A 247 12.16 0.87 -7.86
CA GLN A 247 13.09 1.97 -8.16
C GLN A 247 13.00 3.10 -7.12
N SER A 248 11.85 3.25 -6.47
CA SER A 248 11.57 4.25 -5.45
C SER A 248 10.66 3.68 -4.39
N LEU A 249 10.83 4.13 -3.15
CA LEU A 249 9.88 3.87 -2.07
C LEU A 249 8.60 4.69 -2.27
N PRO A 250 7.45 4.23 -1.77
CA PRO A 250 6.24 5.04 -1.72
C PRO A 250 6.43 6.25 -0.81
N ASP A 251 5.61 7.28 -1.00
CA ASP A 251 5.57 8.43 -0.11
C ASP A 251 5.11 8.00 1.29
N PHE A 252 5.79 8.45 2.35
CA PHE A 252 5.48 8.08 3.73
C PHE A 252 4.01 8.30 4.09
N ALA A 253 3.47 9.47 3.71
CA ALA A 253 2.07 9.84 3.98
C ALA A 253 1.06 8.87 3.36
N SER A 254 1.42 8.17 2.27
CA SER A 254 0.55 7.17 1.64
C SER A 254 0.40 5.89 2.46
N LEU A 255 1.32 5.64 3.40
CA LEU A 255 1.32 4.45 4.25
C LEU A 255 0.39 4.57 5.46
N GLN A 256 -0.05 5.78 5.82
CA GLN A 256 -0.96 6.02 6.95
C GLN A 256 -0.49 5.30 8.23
N LEU A 257 0.77 5.53 8.61
CA LEU A 257 1.39 4.95 9.79
C LEU A 257 1.39 5.98 10.92
N TYR A 258 1.05 5.66 12.15
CA TYR A 258 0.06 4.69 12.61
C TYR A 258 -1.31 5.38 12.72
N ASP A 259 -2.20 4.95 13.63
CA ASP A 259 -3.44 5.67 13.89
C ASP A 259 -3.20 7.14 14.30
N GLY A 260 -4.29 7.92 14.26
CA GLY A 260 -4.25 9.35 14.54
C GLY A 260 -4.00 9.71 16.00
N ASP A 261 -4.05 8.76 16.93
CA ASP A 261 -3.82 8.95 18.37
C ASP A 261 -2.43 8.47 18.80
N SER A 262 -1.71 7.76 17.91
CA SER A 262 -0.35 7.29 18.12
C SER A 262 0.56 8.39 18.67
N PRO A 263 1.35 8.12 19.73
CA PRO A 263 2.29 9.09 20.27
C PRO A 263 3.34 9.54 19.24
N LEU A 264 3.62 8.70 18.23
CA LEU A 264 4.49 9.03 17.11
C LEU A 264 3.87 10.08 16.17
N ASN A 265 2.55 10.13 16.05
CA ASN A 265 1.84 11.05 15.16
C ASN A 265 1.37 12.34 15.86
N GLN A 266 1.52 12.44 17.18
CA GLN A 266 1.14 13.63 17.94
C GLN A 266 2.22 14.71 17.90
N ALA A 267 1.87 15.93 17.51
CA ALA A 267 2.72 17.09 17.77
C ALA A 267 2.82 17.38 19.28
N ILE A 268 3.95 17.92 19.73
CA ILE A 268 4.14 18.29 21.13
C ILE A 268 3.34 19.57 21.41
N ALA A 269 2.52 19.55 22.45
CA ALA A 269 1.77 20.73 22.89
C ALA A 269 2.73 21.88 23.26
N ALA A 270 2.35 23.12 22.94
CA ALA A 270 3.19 24.30 23.19
C ALA A 270 3.53 24.48 24.69
N ASP A 271 2.64 24.03 25.58
CA ASP A 271 2.76 24.07 27.04
C ASP A 271 3.15 22.71 27.66
N ALA A 272 3.69 21.78 26.86
CA ALA A 272 4.11 20.48 27.36
C ALA A 272 5.08 20.62 28.55
N PRO A 273 4.81 19.92 29.67
CA PRO A 273 5.64 20.04 30.87
C PRO A 273 7.04 19.47 30.60
N VAL A 274 8.04 20.14 31.15
CA VAL A 274 9.46 19.75 31.07
C VAL A 274 9.87 19.07 32.36
N ASP A 275 10.69 18.04 32.27
CA ASP A 275 11.22 17.36 33.45
C ASP A 275 12.06 18.32 34.31
N PRO A 276 11.88 18.39 35.64
CA PRO A 276 12.68 19.25 36.51
C PRO A 276 14.19 19.01 36.42
N HIS A 277 14.61 17.81 36.02
CA HIS A 277 16.01 17.41 35.83
C HIS A 277 16.44 17.45 34.37
N SER A 278 15.64 18.00 33.45
CA SER A 278 15.94 18.06 32.01
C SER A 278 17.36 18.55 31.71
N ALA A 279 17.83 19.61 32.38
CA ALA A 279 19.19 20.11 32.16
C ALA A 279 20.29 19.09 32.51
N ALA A 280 20.10 18.29 33.57
CA ALA A 280 21.04 17.25 33.96
C ALA A 280 20.98 16.02 33.04
N LEU A 281 19.77 15.64 32.61
CA LEU A 281 19.55 14.56 31.63
C LEU A 281 20.21 14.88 30.29
N ILE A 282 20.00 16.11 29.78
CA ILE A 282 20.63 16.56 28.53
C ILE A 282 22.14 16.67 28.66
N ALA A 283 22.66 17.15 29.78
CA ALA A 283 24.11 17.15 30.04
C ALA A 283 24.70 15.72 30.04
N GLY A 284 23.96 14.73 30.57
CA GLY A 284 24.31 13.32 30.49
C GLY A 284 24.34 12.81 29.05
N MET A 285 23.29 13.08 28.28
CA MET A 285 23.17 12.72 26.86
C MET A 285 24.30 13.31 26.02
N GLN A 286 24.72 14.56 26.27
CA GLN A 286 25.84 15.18 25.53
C GLN A 286 27.16 14.41 25.69
N ASN A 287 27.35 13.65 26.77
CA ASN A 287 28.54 12.82 26.96
C ASN A 287 28.52 11.54 26.11
N ALA A 288 27.37 11.18 25.52
CA ALA A 288 27.27 10.03 24.63
C ALA A 288 28.02 10.26 23.31
N GLY A 289 28.09 11.49 22.81
CA GLY A 289 28.83 11.83 21.60
C GLY A 289 27.99 12.63 20.59
N ALA A 290 28.27 12.42 19.31
CA ALA A 290 27.62 13.15 18.23
C ALA A 290 26.20 12.65 17.94
N LEU A 291 25.34 13.55 17.48
CA LEU A 291 24.06 13.24 16.88
C LEU A 291 24.26 12.83 15.42
N VAL A 292 23.78 11.65 15.06
CA VAL A 292 23.87 11.08 13.71
C VAL A 292 22.53 10.47 13.30
N VAL A 293 22.33 10.26 12.00
CA VAL A 293 21.28 9.40 11.46
C VAL A 293 21.92 8.09 11.01
N GLN A 294 21.43 6.97 11.54
CA GLN A 294 21.76 5.61 11.15
C GLN A 294 20.93 5.24 9.94
N VAL A 295 21.58 4.90 8.83
CA VAL A 295 20.94 4.70 7.54
C VAL A 295 20.94 3.22 7.15
N GLY A 296 22.08 2.53 7.22
CA GLY A 296 22.21 1.10 6.94
C GLY A 296 22.30 0.28 8.23
N GLN A 297 23.55 0.11 8.71
CA GLN A 297 23.85 -0.58 9.96
C GLN A 297 23.01 -0.02 11.12
N TYR A 298 22.46 -0.92 11.95
CA TYR A 298 21.56 -0.65 13.08
C TYR A 298 20.18 -0.06 12.73
N SER A 299 19.93 0.32 11.48
CA SER A 299 18.60 0.60 10.97
C SER A 299 18.02 -0.64 10.29
N ALA A 300 16.91 -0.48 9.57
CA ALA A 300 16.29 -1.58 8.84
C ALA A 300 15.87 -1.19 7.43
N PRO A 301 16.02 -2.13 6.48
CA PRO A 301 15.27 -2.06 5.25
C PRO A 301 13.80 -2.36 5.45
N VAL A 302 13.00 -1.72 4.61
CA VAL A 302 11.54 -1.80 4.60
C VAL A 302 11.09 -2.36 3.24
N PHE A 303 10.64 -3.60 3.25
CA PHE A 303 10.15 -4.31 2.08
C PHE A 303 8.62 -4.33 2.05
N PHE A 304 8.02 -4.31 0.85
CA PHE A 304 6.57 -4.28 0.70
C PHE A 304 6.07 -5.60 0.11
N ALA A 305 5.12 -6.22 0.79
CA ALA A 305 4.38 -7.36 0.32
C ALA A 305 3.25 -6.92 -0.63
N GLU A 306 3.19 -7.61 -1.75
CA GLU A 306 2.09 -7.58 -2.71
C GLU A 306 1.06 -8.69 -2.39
N PRO A 307 -0.19 -8.63 -2.90
CA PRO A 307 -1.24 -9.61 -2.60
C PRO A 307 -0.86 -11.07 -2.84
N ASP A 308 0.05 -11.34 -3.78
CA ASP A 308 0.54 -12.66 -4.17
C ASP A 308 1.92 -12.99 -3.58
N THR A 309 2.45 -12.14 -2.68
CA THR A 309 3.74 -12.38 -2.02
C THR A 309 3.71 -13.72 -1.28
N PRO A 310 4.68 -14.62 -1.53
CA PRO A 310 4.73 -15.91 -0.86
C PRO A 310 4.75 -15.74 0.66
N ARG A 311 3.88 -16.47 1.34
CA ARG A 311 3.88 -16.54 2.80
C ARG A 311 4.80 -17.67 3.25
N VAL A 312 5.73 -17.34 4.13
CA VAL A 312 6.76 -18.27 4.64
C VAL A 312 6.66 -18.38 6.16
N THR A 313 7.27 -19.44 6.68
CA THR A 313 7.59 -19.54 8.11
C THR A 313 8.96 -18.93 8.34
N VAL A 314 9.08 -18.04 9.32
CA VAL A 314 10.35 -17.52 9.83
C VAL A 314 10.63 -18.21 11.16
N ASN A 315 11.73 -18.97 11.23
CA ASN A 315 12.13 -19.64 12.47
C ASN A 315 12.72 -18.60 13.44
N LEU A 316 12.30 -18.65 14.70
CA LEU A 316 12.85 -17.83 15.76
C LEU A 316 13.84 -18.68 16.58
N ALA A 317 15.13 -18.43 16.37
CA ALA A 317 16.19 -19.29 16.87
C ALA A 317 16.59 -18.97 18.33
N CYS A 318 16.41 -17.73 18.78
CA CYS A 318 16.95 -17.26 20.06
C CYS A 318 16.45 -15.85 20.42
N GLY A 319 15.87 -15.67 21.61
CA GLY A 319 15.39 -14.36 22.09
C GLY A 319 14.17 -14.52 23.00
N VAL A 320 13.60 -13.41 23.45
CA VAL A 320 12.45 -13.40 24.38
C VAL A 320 11.25 -14.26 23.91
N PRO A 321 10.85 -14.28 22.63
CA PRO A 321 9.73 -15.12 22.17
C PRO A 321 10.05 -16.61 22.37
N TRP A 322 11.29 -17.01 22.13
CA TRP A 322 11.75 -18.39 22.35
C TRP A 322 11.68 -18.78 23.83
N GLU A 323 12.03 -17.88 24.74
CA GLU A 323 11.88 -18.10 26.18
C GLU A 323 10.42 -18.29 26.61
N LEU A 324 9.48 -17.70 25.86
CA LEU A 324 8.04 -17.90 26.00
C LEU A 324 7.51 -19.14 25.26
N GLY A 325 8.40 -19.96 24.67
CA GLY A 325 8.08 -21.20 23.97
C GLY A 325 7.78 -21.02 22.48
N VAL A 326 8.01 -19.84 21.91
CA VAL A 326 7.69 -19.53 20.51
C VAL A 326 8.90 -19.80 19.64
N THR A 327 8.71 -20.64 18.64
CA THR A 327 9.80 -21.15 17.81
C THR A 327 9.73 -20.67 16.37
N ALA A 328 8.59 -20.11 15.96
CA ALA A 328 8.44 -19.56 14.62
C ALA A 328 7.28 -18.56 14.52
N MET A 329 7.37 -17.70 13.49
CA MET A 329 6.26 -16.92 12.96
C MET A 329 5.80 -17.55 11.65
N ASP A 330 4.55 -18.02 11.61
CA ASP A 330 3.93 -18.56 10.41
C ASP A 330 3.20 -17.46 9.61
N ASN A 331 3.03 -17.71 8.31
CA ASN A 331 2.29 -16.86 7.39
C ASN A 331 2.87 -15.44 7.18
N VAL A 332 4.18 -15.24 7.33
CA VAL A 332 4.84 -13.96 7.06
C VAL A 332 4.91 -13.74 5.54
N PRO A 333 4.34 -12.66 4.97
CA PRO A 333 4.41 -12.39 3.54
C PRO A 333 5.81 -11.87 3.22
N MET A 334 6.67 -12.71 2.64
CA MET A 334 8.08 -12.38 2.46
C MET A 334 8.41 -12.15 0.97
N PRO A 335 8.68 -10.89 0.55
CA PRO A 335 9.06 -10.60 -0.82
C PRO A 335 10.32 -11.36 -1.25
N ALA A 336 10.37 -11.76 -2.53
CA ALA A 336 11.48 -12.56 -3.04
C ALA A 336 12.86 -11.86 -2.97
N TRP A 337 12.84 -10.52 -2.91
CA TRP A 337 13.98 -9.61 -2.88
C TRP A 337 14.21 -8.99 -1.50
N ALA A 338 13.49 -9.46 -0.47
CA ALA A 338 13.75 -9.07 0.92
C ALA A 338 15.13 -9.56 1.36
N GLU A 339 15.85 -8.68 2.04
CA GLU A 339 17.13 -8.97 2.66
C GLU A 339 17.28 -8.17 3.95
N ALA A 340 17.99 -8.72 4.92
CA ALA A 340 18.24 -8.00 6.15
C ALA A 340 19.26 -6.86 5.92
N ALA A 341 19.25 -5.86 6.81
CA ALA A 341 20.29 -4.83 6.85
C ALA A 341 21.68 -5.49 6.89
N GLU A 342 22.67 -4.92 6.20
CA GLU A 342 24.05 -5.40 6.29
C GLU A 342 24.76 -4.78 7.50
N ASP A 343 25.69 -5.55 8.07
CA ASP A 343 26.62 -5.02 9.06
C ASP A 343 27.96 -4.69 8.36
N VAL A 344 28.36 -3.42 8.40
CA VAL A 344 29.49 -2.88 7.62
C VAL A 344 30.83 -2.97 8.36
N ASP A 345 30.84 -3.43 9.61
CA ASP A 345 32.05 -3.52 10.44
C ASP A 345 32.93 -4.74 10.13
N GLY A 346 32.54 -5.55 9.15
CA GLY A 346 33.27 -6.75 8.72
C GLY A 346 32.94 -8.00 9.54
N ALA A 347 31.90 -7.94 10.39
CA ALA A 347 31.29 -9.10 10.98
C ALA A 347 30.81 -10.12 9.91
N ALA A 348 30.68 -11.38 10.33
CA ALA A 348 30.19 -12.42 9.43
C ALA A 348 28.72 -12.16 9.06
N ASN A 349 28.44 -12.05 7.77
CA ASN A 349 27.09 -11.92 7.22
C ASN A 349 26.77 -13.19 6.40
N PRO A 350 25.71 -13.96 6.74
CA PRO A 350 24.71 -13.73 7.79
C PRO A 350 25.23 -13.98 9.23
N PRO A 351 24.49 -13.53 10.28
CA PRO A 351 24.82 -13.80 11.68
C PRO A 351 25.14 -15.26 11.94
N VAL A 352 26.27 -15.49 12.63
CA VAL A 352 26.78 -16.85 12.92
C VAL A 352 26.36 -17.31 14.33
N ALA A 353 26.04 -16.37 15.21
CA ALA A 353 25.56 -16.60 16.57
C ALA A 353 24.14 -16.03 16.75
N CYS A 354 23.73 -15.86 18.00
CA CYS A 354 22.34 -15.66 18.39
C CYS A 354 22.27 -14.73 19.59
N GLY A 355 21.32 -13.78 19.59
CA GLY A 355 21.20 -12.85 20.70
C GLY A 355 22.42 -11.94 20.80
N GLU A 356 22.73 -11.51 22.02
CA GLU A 356 23.92 -10.69 22.34
C GLU A 356 25.26 -11.37 22.01
N ASP A 357 25.27 -12.70 21.82
CA ASP A 357 26.48 -13.42 21.40
C ASP A 357 26.79 -13.20 19.90
N ALA A 358 25.84 -12.65 19.13
CA ALA A 358 26.07 -12.19 17.77
C ALA A 358 26.28 -10.68 17.78
N ASP A 359 27.47 -10.24 17.35
CA ASP A 359 27.82 -8.83 17.18
C ASP A 359 27.04 -8.14 16.02
N GLN A 360 25.98 -8.75 15.47
CA GLN A 360 25.26 -8.24 14.30
C GLN A 360 23.79 -8.00 14.62
N ASP A 361 23.19 -6.94 14.06
CA ASP A 361 21.75 -6.67 14.22
C ASP A 361 20.90 -7.19 13.08
N ASN A 362 21.30 -6.97 11.81
CA ASN A 362 20.59 -7.41 10.61
C ASN A 362 19.05 -7.30 10.74
N HIS A 363 18.56 -6.10 11.05
CA HIS A 363 17.12 -5.89 11.13
C HIS A 363 16.47 -6.06 9.75
N LEU A 364 15.20 -6.45 9.76
CA LEU A 364 14.38 -6.56 8.56
C LEU A 364 12.96 -6.14 8.91
N VAL A 365 12.41 -5.21 8.12
CA VAL A 365 10.99 -4.84 8.18
C VAL A 365 10.32 -5.26 6.88
N VAL A 366 9.15 -5.90 7.01
CA VAL A 366 8.26 -6.21 5.90
C VAL A 366 6.88 -5.63 6.20
N LEU A 367 6.35 -4.84 5.26
CA LEU A 367 5.02 -4.26 5.31
C LEU A 367 4.07 -5.04 4.42
N ASP A 368 2.87 -5.30 4.92
CA ASP A 368 1.72 -5.81 4.17
C ASP A 368 0.65 -4.71 4.14
N PRO A 369 0.67 -3.81 3.14
CA PRO A 369 -0.28 -2.70 3.06
C PRO A 369 -1.71 -3.14 2.85
N VAL A 370 -1.93 -4.36 2.33
CA VAL A 370 -3.26 -4.92 2.09
C VAL A 370 -3.91 -5.34 3.39
N ASN A 371 -3.17 -6.04 4.25
CA ASN A 371 -3.66 -6.49 5.55
C ASN A 371 -3.35 -5.51 6.69
N ARG A 372 -2.72 -4.37 6.38
CA ARG A 372 -2.33 -3.33 7.34
C ARG A 372 -1.45 -3.88 8.47
N CYS A 373 -0.41 -4.61 8.09
CA CYS A 373 0.50 -5.28 9.03
C CYS A 373 1.96 -4.92 8.78
N GLU A 374 2.70 -4.72 9.87
CA GLU A 374 4.15 -4.63 9.90
C GLU A 374 4.72 -5.89 10.54
N TYR A 375 5.76 -6.46 9.94
CA TYR A 375 6.53 -7.56 10.46
C TYR A 375 7.98 -7.09 10.64
N THR A 376 8.54 -7.30 11.81
CA THR A 376 9.90 -6.87 12.15
C THR A 376 10.71 -8.03 12.69
N PHE A 377 11.98 -8.08 12.33
CA PHE A 377 12.90 -9.12 12.74
C PHE A 377 14.24 -8.53 13.17
N TRP A 378 14.88 -9.19 14.13
CA TRP A 378 16.26 -8.93 14.54
C TRP A 378 17.11 -10.17 14.29
N GLN A 379 18.33 -9.95 13.81
CA GLN A 379 19.28 -10.94 13.32
C GLN A 379 18.68 -11.83 12.23
N ALA A 380 17.91 -11.21 11.34
CA ALA A 380 17.26 -11.89 10.24
C ALA A 380 18.30 -12.40 9.24
N ARG A 381 18.13 -13.65 8.82
CA ARG A 381 19.03 -14.32 7.88
C ARG A 381 18.32 -15.41 7.11
N ARG A 382 18.87 -15.71 5.94
CA ARG A 382 18.36 -16.75 5.05
C ARG A 382 19.39 -17.86 4.87
N GLU A 383 19.14 -18.99 5.49
CA GLU A 383 20.04 -20.16 5.50
C GLU A 383 19.40 -21.29 4.71
N ASN A 384 20.07 -21.77 3.65
CA ASN A 384 19.58 -22.87 2.80
C ASN A 384 18.13 -22.66 2.29
N GLY A 385 17.75 -21.41 2.04
CA GLY A 385 16.42 -21.02 1.56
C GLY A 385 15.36 -20.82 2.65
N VAL A 386 15.70 -21.06 3.91
CA VAL A 386 14.81 -20.90 5.08
C VAL A 386 15.14 -19.59 5.79
N TRP A 387 14.11 -18.84 6.17
CA TRP A 387 14.27 -17.63 6.97
C TRP A 387 14.38 -17.98 8.44
N THR A 388 15.39 -17.42 9.09
CA THR A 388 15.66 -17.51 10.51
C THR A 388 15.89 -16.11 11.05
N ALA A 389 15.42 -15.82 12.25
CA ALA A 389 15.72 -14.62 12.99
C ALA A 389 15.99 -15.00 14.45
N SER A 390 16.67 -14.14 15.19
CA SER A 390 16.75 -14.31 16.64
C SER A 390 15.40 -13.92 17.24
N TYR A 391 14.94 -12.72 16.90
CA TYR A 391 13.66 -12.19 17.33
C TYR A 391 12.76 -11.86 16.14
N GLY A 392 11.45 -11.99 16.32
CA GLY A 392 10.46 -11.55 15.36
C GLY A 392 9.14 -11.17 16.03
N ALA A 393 8.52 -10.10 15.53
CA ALA A 393 7.19 -9.68 15.95
C ALA A 393 6.43 -9.05 14.79
N ALA A 394 5.11 -8.92 14.95
CA ALA A 394 4.27 -8.18 14.03
C ALA A 394 3.35 -7.24 14.80
N ILE A 395 2.90 -6.16 14.17
CA ILE A 395 1.92 -5.21 14.71
C ILE A 395 1.02 -4.69 13.58
N SER A 396 -0.19 -4.25 13.93
CA SER A 396 -1.06 -3.59 12.96
C SER A 396 -0.55 -2.17 12.67
N MET A 397 -0.58 -1.77 11.41
CA MET A 397 -0.33 -0.39 10.99
C MET A 397 -1.44 0.58 11.43
N ASP A 398 -2.58 0.06 11.88
CA ASP A 398 -3.73 0.82 12.40
C ASP A 398 -3.76 0.87 13.93
N SER A 399 -2.71 0.41 14.63
CA SER A 399 -2.57 0.58 16.09
C SER A 399 -1.95 1.94 16.42
N ASP A 400 -1.44 2.12 17.64
CA ASP A 400 -0.64 3.28 18.05
C ASP A 400 0.87 3.12 17.75
N GLY A 401 1.28 2.00 17.13
CA GLY A 401 2.69 1.68 16.86
C GLY A 401 3.48 1.18 18.07
N ILE A 402 2.83 0.89 19.20
CA ILE A 402 3.46 0.41 20.42
C ILE A 402 2.97 -1.01 20.74
N PHE A 403 3.89 -1.93 21.02
CA PHE A 403 3.53 -3.27 21.45
C PHE A 403 3.01 -3.23 22.91
N PRO A 404 1.81 -3.72 23.22
CA PRO A 404 1.18 -3.44 24.52
C PRO A 404 1.85 -4.11 25.74
N ASN A 405 2.64 -5.16 25.53
CA ASN A 405 3.24 -5.98 26.60
C ASN A 405 4.74 -6.19 26.37
N GLY A 406 5.40 -5.17 25.83
CA GLY A 406 6.77 -5.29 25.32
C GLY A 406 6.83 -6.17 24.07
N MET A 407 8.00 -6.73 23.78
CA MET A 407 8.19 -7.64 22.65
C MET A 407 8.08 -6.97 21.26
N SER A 408 8.95 -5.98 21.06
CA SER A 408 9.35 -5.51 19.73
C SER A 408 10.74 -6.02 19.37
N SER A 409 11.15 -5.82 18.11
CA SER A 409 12.56 -5.93 17.70
C SER A 409 13.42 -4.77 18.19
N ARG A 410 12.84 -3.76 18.86
CA ARG A 410 13.51 -2.71 19.63
C ARG A 410 13.39 -2.97 21.13
N GLY A 411 14.39 -2.55 21.91
CA GLY A 411 14.45 -2.69 23.37
C GLY A 411 13.26 -2.07 24.12
N SER A 412 12.59 -1.07 23.55
CA SER A 412 11.52 -0.30 24.20
C SER A 412 10.08 -0.81 24.01
N GLY A 413 9.86 -1.73 23.06
CA GLY A 413 8.51 -2.13 22.63
C GLY A 413 7.85 -1.20 21.60
N PHE A 414 8.53 -0.16 21.11
CA PHE A 414 8.08 0.59 19.93
C PHE A 414 8.21 -0.27 18.66
N SER A 415 7.31 -0.10 17.69
CA SER A 415 7.50 -0.69 16.36
C SER A 415 8.83 -0.25 15.73
N PHE A 416 9.40 -1.10 14.87
CA PHE A 416 10.68 -0.75 14.25
C PHE A 416 10.51 0.38 13.23
N LEU A 417 9.42 0.31 12.45
CA LEU A 417 9.08 1.31 11.44
C LEU A 417 8.73 2.68 12.01
N GLY A 418 8.23 2.71 13.26
CA GLY A 418 7.87 3.94 13.95
C GLY A 418 9.07 4.86 14.12
N GLY A 419 8.96 6.09 13.60
CA GLY A 419 9.97 7.13 13.76
C GLY A 419 11.17 7.05 12.82
N LEU A 420 11.19 6.14 11.85
CA LEU A 420 12.19 6.13 10.77
C LEU A 420 12.01 7.37 9.87
N ILE A 421 13.12 8.01 9.48
CA ILE A 421 13.13 9.09 8.49
C ILE A 421 13.00 8.50 7.09
N TRP A 422 12.08 9.04 6.28
CA TRP A 422 11.87 8.61 4.90
C TRP A 422 12.49 9.55 3.86
N PRO A 423 12.86 9.04 2.67
CA PRO A 423 13.45 9.87 1.61
C PRO A 423 12.53 10.98 1.08
N ASP A 424 11.21 10.74 0.99
CA ASP A 424 10.26 11.74 0.49
C ASP A 424 10.06 12.91 1.48
N GLU A 425 10.19 12.64 2.77
CA GLU A 425 10.13 13.68 3.82
C GLU A 425 11.30 14.66 3.71
N LEU A 426 12.50 14.17 3.42
CA LEU A 426 13.66 15.03 3.15
C LEU A 426 13.51 15.81 1.85
N ARG A 427 12.94 15.18 0.81
CA ARG A 427 12.70 15.82 -0.49
C ARG A 427 11.67 16.94 -0.41
N THR A 428 10.63 16.74 0.40
CA THR A 428 9.56 17.72 0.64
C THR A 428 9.90 18.73 1.75
N GLY A 429 10.92 18.43 2.56
CA GLY A 429 11.37 19.28 3.65
C GLY A 429 10.45 19.24 4.88
N ARG A 430 9.69 18.15 5.04
CA ARG A 430 8.67 17.97 6.08
C ARG A 430 8.67 16.54 6.57
N ILE A 431 8.96 16.36 7.85
CA ILE A 431 8.71 15.13 8.61
C ILE A 431 7.56 15.45 9.57
N GLN A 432 6.50 14.65 9.57
CA GLN A 432 5.25 14.92 10.31
C GLN A 432 4.96 13.92 11.41
N HIS A 433 6.02 13.34 11.97
CA HIS A 433 5.96 12.39 13.08
C HIS A 433 7.15 12.61 14.01
N ALA A 434 7.07 12.06 15.22
CA ALA A 434 8.18 12.01 16.16
C ALA A 434 9.26 11.09 15.60
N LEU A 435 10.51 11.51 15.75
CA LEU A 435 11.65 10.65 15.44
C LEU A 435 11.87 9.68 16.60
N VAL A 436 12.74 8.71 16.40
CA VAL A 436 13.21 7.82 17.46
C VAL A 436 14.72 7.80 17.50
N PHE A 437 15.30 7.52 18.66
CA PHE A 437 16.74 7.49 18.83
C PHE A 437 17.20 6.41 19.80
N SER A 438 18.47 6.02 19.67
CA SER A 438 19.21 5.24 20.66
C SER A 438 20.42 6.00 21.19
N TYR A 439 20.88 5.60 22.38
CA TYR A 439 22.13 6.09 22.97
C TYR A 439 22.67 5.10 24.04
N PRO A 440 23.93 5.23 24.49
CA PRO A 440 24.64 4.19 25.26
C PRO A 440 24.22 4.03 26.73
N PHE A 441 23.54 5.01 27.31
CA PHE A 441 23.43 5.14 28.77
C PHE A 441 21.99 5.02 29.29
N VAL A 442 21.15 4.22 28.63
CA VAL A 442 19.73 4.03 28.96
C VAL A 442 19.56 3.60 30.43
N SER A 443 18.64 4.25 31.14
CA SER A 443 18.41 4.02 32.57
C SER A 443 18.03 2.56 32.85
N ALA A 444 18.67 1.98 33.86
CA ALA A 444 18.12 0.83 34.57
C ALA A 444 16.87 1.27 35.34
N GLY A 445 15.92 0.34 35.53
CA GLY A 445 14.71 0.57 36.33
C GLY A 445 13.39 0.37 35.57
N GLY A 446 13.46 0.27 34.24
CA GLY A 446 12.32 -0.03 33.37
C GLY A 446 11.88 1.18 32.52
N PRO A 447 10.93 0.96 31.61
CA PRO A 447 10.47 2.01 30.69
C PRO A 447 9.58 3.04 31.39
N VAL A 448 9.47 4.21 30.76
CA VAL A 448 8.36 5.15 30.98
C VAL A 448 7.39 5.10 29.80
N ALA A 449 6.10 5.33 30.05
CA ALA A 449 5.11 5.36 28.98
C ALA A 449 5.49 6.40 27.88
N PRO A 450 5.26 6.10 26.59
CA PRO A 450 4.49 4.96 26.09
C PRO A 450 5.31 3.66 25.91
N ALA A 451 6.63 3.65 26.17
CA ALA A 451 7.40 2.41 26.08
C ALA A 451 6.85 1.37 27.07
N THR A 452 6.94 0.11 26.66
CA THR A 452 6.39 -1.04 27.40
C THR A 452 7.43 -2.09 27.75
N ASP A 453 8.64 -1.95 27.18
CA ASP A 453 9.77 -2.83 27.41
C ASP A 453 11.03 -1.99 27.66
N SER A 454 12.08 -2.59 28.20
CA SER A 454 13.37 -1.92 28.28
C SER A 454 14.55 -2.89 28.37
N ASP A 455 15.63 -2.54 27.66
CA ASP A 455 16.94 -3.18 27.71
C ASP A 455 17.98 -2.37 28.51
N GLY A 456 17.59 -1.21 29.06
CA GLY A 456 18.48 -0.29 29.76
C GLY A 456 19.14 -0.87 31.01
N VAL A 457 20.44 -0.62 31.15
CA VAL A 457 21.27 -1.14 32.27
C VAL A 457 22.04 -0.08 33.06
N SER A 458 21.91 1.21 32.71
CA SER A 458 22.68 2.28 33.35
C SER A 458 22.12 2.67 34.73
N ASP A 459 22.94 2.52 35.77
CA ASP A 459 22.63 3.01 37.13
C ASP A 459 22.99 4.50 37.33
N ALA A 460 23.31 5.24 36.26
CA ALA A 460 23.66 6.66 36.37
C ALA A 460 22.45 7.48 36.82
N ALA A 461 22.66 8.40 37.77
CA ALA A 461 21.58 9.18 38.40
C ALA A 461 20.74 10.02 37.42
N PHE A 462 21.27 10.33 36.24
CA PHE A 462 20.60 11.08 35.17
C PHE A 462 20.65 10.32 33.84
N ALA A 463 20.57 8.99 33.91
CA ALA A 463 20.25 8.17 32.75
C ALA A 463 18.80 8.43 32.32
N ILE A 464 18.59 8.55 31.01
CA ILE A 464 17.28 8.69 30.38
C ILE A 464 16.68 7.29 30.20
N PRO A 465 15.46 7.01 30.70
CA PRO A 465 14.75 5.75 30.48
C PRO A 465 14.11 5.69 29.09
N GLU A 466 14.01 4.50 28.51
CA GLU A 466 13.24 4.29 27.27
C GLU A 466 11.79 4.74 27.39
N GLY A 467 11.25 5.27 26.29
CA GLY A 467 9.97 5.95 26.22
C GLY A 467 10.02 7.44 26.59
N ALA A 468 11.14 7.93 27.13
CA ALA A 468 11.34 9.37 27.32
C ALA A 468 11.26 10.13 25.98
N ARG A 469 10.50 11.23 25.97
CA ARG A 469 10.39 12.11 24.80
C ARG A 469 11.24 13.36 24.98
N LEU A 470 12.16 13.57 24.05
CA LEU A 470 13.02 14.75 23.98
C LEU A 470 12.53 15.68 22.88
N GLN A 471 12.69 16.99 23.08
CA GLN A 471 12.29 18.01 22.13
C GLN A 471 13.41 19.01 21.94
N LEU A 472 13.74 19.36 20.69
CA LEU A 472 14.58 20.52 20.42
C LEU A 472 13.79 21.77 20.79
N ASP A 473 14.40 22.72 21.52
CA ASP A 473 13.72 23.94 21.99
C ASP A 473 12.85 24.55 20.87
N PRO A 474 11.50 24.60 21.05
CA PRO A 474 10.60 25.08 20.00
C PRO A 474 10.79 26.57 19.68
N ASP A 475 11.43 27.33 20.57
CA ASP A 475 11.74 28.75 20.37
C ASP A 475 13.12 28.98 19.73
N LEU A 476 13.92 27.93 19.50
CA LEU A 476 15.20 28.02 18.82
C LEU A 476 15.01 28.47 17.37
N ASP A 477 15.63 29.60 17.01
CA ASP A 477 15.61 30.09 15.64
C ASP A 477 16.51 29.25 14.72
N LEU A 478 15.90 28.29 14.01
CA LEU A 478 16.60 27.44 13.05
C LEU A 478 17.20 28.22 11.86
N ALA A 479 16.74 29.45 11.58
CA ALA A 479 17.30 30.28 10.52
C ALA A 479 18.62 30.95 10.93
N ALA A 480 18.88 31.05 12.24
CA ALA A 480 20.15 31.56 12.78
C ALA A 480 21.26 30.51 12.81
N LEU A 481 20.93 29.24 12.60
CA LEU A 481 21.86 28.12 12.54
C LEU A 481 22.31 27.84 11.09
N ASP A 482 23.56 27.37 10.93
CA ASP A 482 24.12 26.99 9.63
C ASP A 482 23.68 25.56 9.24
N LEU A 483 22.36 25.31 9.25
CA LEU A 483 21.79 24.00 8.95
C LEU A 483 21.82 23.75 7.44
N THR A 484 22.31 22.57 7.06
CA THR A 484 22.04 21.99 5.73
C THR A 484 20.53 21.79 5.50
N PRO A 485 20.08 21.58 4.25
CA PRO A 485 18.66 21.35 3.97
C PRO A 485 18.06 20.17 4.75
N TYR A 486 18.77 19.04 4.86
CA TYR A 486 18.29 17.86 5.59
C TYR A 486 18.33 18.09 7.11
N GLU A 487 19.37 18.74 7.65
CA GLU A 487 19.41 19.11 9.07
C GLU A 487 18.26 20.05 9.45
N ARG A 488 17.89 20.99 8.57
CA ARG A 488 16.75 21.89 8.82
C ARG A 488 15.42 21.14 8.86
N THR A 489 15.23 20.15 7.99
CA THR A 489 14.03 19.30 8.00
C THR A 489 13.95 18.49 9.29
N ILE A 490 15.05 17.87 9.70
CA ILE A 490 15.14 17.08 10.93
C ILE A 490 14.98 17.96 12.18
N ALA A 491 15.66 19.10 12.26
CA ALA A 491 15.55 20.03 13.38
C ALA A 491 14.11 20.54 13.57
N ARG A 492 13.39 20.82 12.47
CA ARG A 492 11.98 21.18 12.54
C ARG A 492 11.13 20.04 13.11
N ALA A 493 11.35 18.81 12.68
CA ALA A 493 10.67 17.64 13.23
C ALA A 493 10.94 17.49 14.73
N LEU A 494 12.18 17.69 15.16
CA LEU A 494 12.59 17.65 16.56
C LEU A 494 11.97 18.78 17.40
N GLN A 495 11.64 19.94 16.80
CA GLN A 495 10.86 21.00 17.47
C GLN A 495 9.37 20.65 17.55
N GLU A 496 8.77 20.21 16.44
CA GLU A 496 7.32 20.02 16.33
C GLU A 496 6.85 18.71 17.01
N TYR A 497 7.62 17.63 16.85
CA TYR A 497 7.27 16.28 17.31
C TYR A 497 8.33 15.67 18.24
N GLY A 498 9.55 16.18 18.28
CA GLY A 498 10.60 15.63 19.14
C GLY A 498 11.06 14.23 18.74
N MET A 499 11.67 13.52 19.69
CA MET A 499 12.16 12.16 19.51
C MET A 499 12.00 11.30 20.76
N PHE A 500 11.67 10.03 20.58
CA PHE A 500 11.57 9.05 21.67
C PHE A 500 12.82 8.20 21.79
N LEU A 501 13.26 7.95 23.02
CA LEU A 501 14.31 6.96 23.28
C LEU A 501 13.72 5.55 23.15
N VAL A 502 14.24 4.73 22.24
CA VAL A 502 13.64 3.43 21.89
C VAL A 502 14.57 2.22 21.96
N ASP A 503 15.86 2.45 22.18
CA ASP A 503 16.87 1.39 22.25
C ASP A 503 18.08 1.86 23.05
N GLN A 504 18.79 0.89 23.64
CA GLN A 504 20.17 1.09 24.05
C GLN A 504 21.11 0.97 22.84
N GLY A 505 21.83 2.07 22.57
CA GLY A 505 22.85 2.09 21.52
C GLY A 505 24.17 1.47 21.96
N GLY A 506 25.11 1.34 21.02
CA GLY A 506 26.47 0.90 21.29
C GLY A 506 27.27 1.85 22.20
N ALA A 507 28.60 1.73 22.22
CA ALA A 507 29.44 2.41 23.22
C ALA A 507 29.45 3.95 23.15
N SER A 508 29.02 4.56 22.04
CA SER A 508 28.98 6.02 21.85
C SER A 508 28.02 6.44 20.74
N GLY A 509 27.53 7.68 20.82
CA GLY A 509 26.71 8.34 19.81
C GLY A 509 25.25 8.49 20.23
N ILE A 510 24.52 9.34 19.51
CA ILE A 510 23.07 9.43 19.57
C ILE A 510 22.57 9.18 18.16
N GLY A 511 21.91 8.05 17.94
CA GLY A 511 21.53 7.60 16.61
C GLY A 511 20.04 7.78 16.35
N LEU A 512 19.67 8.69 15.45
CA LEU A 512 18.36 8.67 14.79
C LEU A 512 18.34 7.54 13.75
N TYR A 513 17.18 7.19 13.22
CA TYR A 513 17.06 6.09 12.26
C TYR A 513 16.40 6.56 10.97
N ALA A 514 16.88 6.05 9.83
CA ALA A 514 16.29 6.26 8.52
C ALA A 514 16.04 4.93 7.83
N VAL A 515 15.08 4.87 6.90
CA VAL A 515 14.86 3.67 6.10
C VAL A 515 16.14 3.31 5.35
N ASP A 516 16.56 2.04 5.40
CA ASP A 516 17.77 1.60 4.72
C ASP A 516 17.66 1.75 3.19
N PRO A 517 18.63 2.39 2.51
CA PRO A 517 18.69 2.54 1.05
C PRO A 517 18.51 1.24 0.29
N VAL A 518 18.90 0.12 0.89
CA VAL A 518 18.79 -1.22 0.31
C VAL A 518 17.34 -1.64 0.07
N SER A 519 16.37 -0.95 0.67
CA SER A 519 14.93 -1.11 0.43
C SER A 519 14.51 -0.83 -1.03
N ALA A 520 15.34 -0.12 -1.81
CA ALA A 520 15.09 0.22 -3.21
C ALA A 520 16.26 -0.22 -4.12
N ALA A 521 16.02 -0.27 -5.43
CA ALA A 521 17.02 -0.65 -6.42
C ALA A 521 18.11 0.41 -6.62
N ARG A 522 17.87 1.63 -6.16
CA ARG A 522 18.81 2.76 -6.15
C ARG A 522 18.75 3.41 -4.78
N ASN A 523 19.84 4.04 -4.36
CA ASN A 523 19.85 4.80 -3.12
C ASN A 523 18.76 5.91 -3.20
N PRO A 524 17.68 5.82 -2.40
CA PRO A 524 16.57 6.77 -2.49
C PRO A 524 16.92 8.14 -1.91
N TYR A 525 18.06 8.26 -1.20
CA TYR A 525 18.62 9.49 -0.65
C TYR A 525 19.67 10.15 -1.55
N GLU A 526 19.91 9.63 -2.76
CA GLU A 526 20.86 10.23 -3.69
C GLU A 526 20.57 11.73 -3.90
N GLY A 527 21.54 12.57 -3.55
CA GLY A 527 21.43 14.02 -3.64
C GLY A 527 20.66 14.72 -2.50
N LEU A 528 20.15 13.97 -1.51
CA LEU A 528 19.46 14.53 -0.33
C LEU A 528 20.41 14.77 0.85
N TRP A 529 21.35 13.85 1.09
CA TRP A 529 22.40 13.93 2.11
C TRP A 529 23.63 13.08 1.70
N PRO A 530 24.75 13.08 2.46
CA PRO A 530 25.90 12.22 2.17
C PRO A 530 25.54 10.73 2.09
N ASN A 531 26.23 10.00 1.21
CA ASN A 531 26.07 8.54 1.06
C ASN A 531 26.98 7.83 2.06
N GLU A 532 26.57 7.80 3.32
CA GLU A 532 27.30 7.25 4.46
C GLU A 532 26.32 6.48 5.36
N ASP A 533 26.79 5.45 6.07
CA ASP A 533 25.94 4.69 7.00
C ASP A 533 25.53 5.51 8.23
N TYR A 534 26.33 6.53 8.57
CA TYR A 534 26.10 7.45 9.67
C TYR A 534 26.17 8.89 9.14
N VAL A 535 25.00 9.51 8.94
CA VAL A 535 24.93 10.90 8.48
C VAL A 535 25.00 11.83 9.67
N ALA A 536 26.08 12.62 9.77
CA ALA A 536 26.28 13.54 10.89
C ALA A 536 25.29 14.72 10.87
N LEU A 537 24.86 15.13 12.07
CA LEU A 537 24.00 16.30 12.32
C LEU A 537 24.71 17.35 13.20
N PRO A 538 25.91 17.83 12.84
CA PRO A 538 26.74 18.66 13.71
C PRO A 538 26.14 20.03 14.00
N ASN A 539 25.23 20.54 13.16
CA ASN A 539 24.67 21.88 13.29
C ASN A 539 23.40 21.92 14.16
N ILE A 540 22.92 20.77 14.65
CA ILE A 540 21.80 20.69 15.59
C ILE A 540 22.35 20.68 17.03
N PRO A 541 22.11 21.73 17.83
CA PRO A 541 22.74 21.85 19.15
C PRO A 541 22.06 20.95 20.19
N LEU A 542 22.74 19.88 20.60
CA LEU A 542 22.27 18.98 21.67
C LEU A 542 21.93 19.72 22.98
N SER A 543 22.64 20.80 23.30
CA SER A 543 22.38 21.60 24.51
C SER A 543 21.05 22.37 24.48
N ALA A 544 20.41 22.48 23.31
CA ALA A 544 19.10 23.12 23.17
C ALA A 544 17.93 22.13 23.30
N PHE A 545 18.20 20.86 23.56
CA PHE A 545 17.12 19.91 23.84
C PHE A 545 16.56 20.09 25.24
N ARG A 546 15.32 19.62 25.42
CA ARG A 546 14.66 19.42 26.71
C ARG A 546 14.05 18.03 26.77
N VAL A 547 14.07 17.43 27.94
CA VAL A 547 13.34 16.19 28.23
C VAL A 547 11.96 16.58 28.73
N LEU A 548 10.90 16.08 28.08
CA LEU A 548 9.54 16.29 28.57
C LEU A 548 9.34 15.54 29.89
N ALA A 549 8.39 15.98 30.70
CA ALA A 549 8.15 15.41 32.02
C ALA A 549 7.99 13.88 31.97
N LEU A 550 8.82 13.19 32.75
CA LEU A 550 8.84 11.73 32.77
C LEU A 550 7.72 11.19 33.67
N GLY A 551 7.17 10.04 33.26
CA GLY A 551 6.35 9.21 34.14
C GLY A 551 7.21 8.44 35.15
N GLU A 552 6.54 7.66 36.00
CA GLU A 552 7.22 6.67 36.84
C GLU A 552 7.74 5.53 35.95
N GLN A 553 8.98 5.08 36.20
CA GLN A 553 9.52 3.90 35.52
C GLN A 553 8.76 2.66 35.98
N ASP A 554 8.31 1.84 35.04
CA ASP A 554 7.64 0.58 35.35
C ASP A 554 8.67 -0.53 35.60
N ALA A 555 9.05 -0.75 36.86
CA ALA A 555 9.94 -1.84 37.24
C ALA A 555 9.32 -3.25 37.06
N SER A 556 8.00 -3.34 36.83
CA SER A 556 7.26 -4.61 36.69
C SER A 556 7.04 -5.04 35.24
N PHE A 557 7.56 -4.30 34.25
CA PHE A 557 7.31 -4.54 32.83
C PHE A 557 7.56 -6.00 32.40
N ARG A 558 8.64 -6.62 32.91
CA ARG A 558 8.99 -8.01 32.62
C ARG A 558 7.97 -9.04 33.12
N GLU A 559 7.21 -8.73 34.16
CA GLU A 559 6.15 -9.62 34.66
C GLU A 559 4.97 -9.71 33.69
N ARG A 560 4.80 -8.67 32.86
CA ARG A 560 3.72 -8.49 31.89
C ARG A 560 4.07 -8.93 30.47
N LEU A 561 5.31 -9.37 30.22
CA LEU A 561 5.76 -9.90 28.92
C LEU A 561 4.84 -11.03 28.43
N ARG A 562 4.04 -10.76 27.40
CA ARG A 562 3.06 -11.70 26.84
C ARG A 562 2.91 -11.44 25.35
N LEU A 563 2.81 -12.50 24.56
CA LEU A 563 2.58 -12.33 23.13
C LEU A 563 1.17 -11.76 22.96
N PRO A 564 1.02 -10.59 22.33
CA PRO A 564 -0.31 -10.07 22.06
C PRO A 564 -1.00 -10.97 21.04
N ASP A 565 -2.30 -11.19 21.24
CA ASP A 565 -3.15 -11.73 20.18
C ASP A 565 -3.04 -10.78 18.99
N ASN A 566 -2.59 -11.29 17.84
CA ASN A 566 -2.28 -10.47 16.69
C ASN A 566 -2.86 -11.10 15.42
N ALA A 567 -3.74 -10.37 14.72
CA ALA A 567 -4.31 -10.80 13.45
C ALA A 567 -3.26 -10.90 12.32
N CYS A 568 -2.13 -10.19 12.45
CA CYS A 568 -1.07 -10.18 11.46
C CYS A 568 -0.24 -11.46 11.42
N VAL A 569 -0.12 -12.20 12.53
CA VAL A 569 0.80 -13.35 12.61
C VAL A 569 0.25 -14.47 13.48
N THR A 570 0.60 -15.70 13.10
CA THR A 570 0.42 -16.87 13.95
C THR A 570 1.77 -17.30 14.51
N TYR A 571 1.93 -17.21 15.82
CA TYR A 571 3.11 -17.74 16.52
C TYR A 571 2.96 -19.25 16.76
N ARG A 572 4.05 -20.00 16.59
CA ARG A 572 4.09 -21.46 16.79
C ARG A 572 4.88 -21.88 18.03
#